data_AF-A0A654IJD2-F1
#
_entry.id   AF-A0A654IJD2-F1
#
_cell.length_a   1.000
_cell.length_b   1.000
_cell.length_c   1.000
_cell.angle_alpha   90.00
_cell.angle_beta   90.00
_cell.angle_gamma   90.00
#
_symmetry.space_group_name_H-M   'P 1'
#
loop_
_entity.id
_entity.type
_entity.pdbx_description
1 polymer ?
#
loop_
_entity_poly.entity_id
_entity_poly.type
_entity_poly.pdbx_seq_one_letter_code
_entity_poly.pdbx_strand_id
1 'polypeptide(L)' 'MNNTIGERAEMVDYVIEMFLDMYSSFNKDQIIRIDERRTTKIARNILIQANLTREKQKKYKDSLAAQLILELYLESRKL' A
#
# COMPACT_ATOMS: atom_id res chain seq x y z
N MET A 1 -0.43 16.75 -7.40
CA MET A 1 -1.84 17.07 -7.12
C MET A 1 -2.37 17.83 -8.32
N ASN A 2 -3.06 17.16 -9.25
CA ASN A 2 -3.63 17.76 -10.48
C ASN A 2 -5.09 17.34 -10.71
N ASN A 3 -5.86 16.97 -9.68
CA ASN A 3 -7.22 16.39 -9.81
C ASN A 3 -7.36 15.20 -10.77
N THR A 4 -6.27 14.66 -11.29
CA THR A 4 -6.22 13.46 -12.10
C THR A 4 -5.91 12.26 -11.22
N ILE A 5 -6.56 11.13 -11.55
CA ILE A 5 -6.16 9.83 -11.06
C ILE A 5 -4.75 9.58 -11.61
N GLY A 6 -3.82 9.22 -10.73
CA GLY A 6 -2.46 8.86 -11.16
C GLY A 6 -2.39 7.38 -11.50
N GLU A 7 -1.41 6.97 -12.32
CA GLU A 7 -1.20 5.58 -12.75
C GLU A 7 -1.28 4.55 -11.62
N ARG A 8 -0.78 4.89 -10.42
CA ARG A 8 -0.87 4.01 -9.24
C ARG A 8 -2.30 3.75 -8.78
N ALA A 9 -3.15 4.76 -8.81
CA ALA A 9 -4.55 4.61 -8.42
C ALA A 9 -5.30 3.77 -9.46
N GLU A 10 -5.00 3.93 -10.76
CA GLU A 10 -5.54 3.06 -11.82
C GLU A 10 -5.10 1.60 -11.64
N MET A 11 -3.83 1.35 -11.27
CA MET A 11 -3.35 0.01 -10.96
C MET A 11 -4.10 -0.60 -9.76
N VAL A 12 -4.38 0.19 -8.73
CA VAL A 12 -5.17 -0.28 -7.58
C VAL A 12 -6.60 -0.62 -7.99
N ASP A 13 -7.23 0.18 -8.84
CA ASP A 13 -8.55 -0.11 -9.39
C ASP A 13 -8.57 -1.46 -10.12
N TYR A 14 -7.60 -1.68 -11.01
CA TYR A 14 -7.46 -2.95 -11.73
C TYR A 14 -7.27 -4.16 -10.79
N VAL A 15 -6.46 -4.01 -9.74
CA VAL A 15 -6.24 -5.07 -8.75
C VAL A 15 -7.51 -5.38 -7.97
N ILE A 16 -8.29 -4.35 -7.60
CA ILE A 16 -9.57 -4.53 -6.91
C ILE A 16 -10.56 -5.28 -7.79
N GLU A 17 -10.67 -4.93 -9.06
CA GLU A 17 -11.55 -5.60 -10.03
C GLU A 17 -11.18 -7.07 -10.18
N MET A 18 -9.90 -7.36 -10.47
CA MET A 18 -9.39 -8.72 -10.59
C MET A 18 -9.59 -9.55 -9.31
N PHE A 19 -9.43 -8.95 -8.13
CA PHE A 19 -9.64 -9.63 -6.85
C PHE A 19 -11.10 -10.03 -6.66
N LEU A 20 -12.05 -9.14 -6.96
CA LEU A 20 -13.48 -9.42 -6.81
C LEU A 20 -13.97 -10.46 -7.82
N ASP A 21 -13.44 -10.45 -9.04
CA ASP A 21 -13.75 -11.48 -10.05
C ASP A 21 -13.25 -12.87 -9.61
N MET A 22 -12.07 -12.92 -8.97
CA MET A 22 -11.48 -14.16 -8.48
C MET A 22 -12.17 -14.69 -7.20
N TYR A 23 -12.67 -13.78 -6.35
CA TYR A 23 -13.23 -14.12 -5.04
C TYR A 23 -14.62 -13.52 -4.86
N SER A 24 -15.62 -14.18 -5.45
CA SER A 24 -17.03 -13.75 -5.43
C SER A 24 -17.69 -13.69 -4.04
N SER A 25 -17.04 -14.23 -3.00
CA SER A 25 -17.47 -14.10 -1.61
C SER A 25 -17.19 -12.72 -1.01
N PHE A 26 -16.41 -11.88 -1.68
CA PHE A 26 -16.10 -10.52 -1.26
C PHE A 26 -16.90 -9.49 -2.08
N ASN A 27 -17.19 -8.36 -1.46
CA ASN A 27 -17.84 -7.23 -2.10
C ASN A 27 -17.01 -5.94 -1.96
N LYS A 28 -17.35 -4.91 -2.77
CA LYS A 28 -16.63 -3.63 -2.77
C LYS A 28 -16.67 -2.93 -1.41
N ASP A 29 -17.74 -3.10 -0.65
CA ASP A 29 -17.92 -2.44 0.66
C ASP A 29 -16.95 -2.97 1.73
N GLN A 30 -16.39 -4.17 1.53
CA GLN A 30 -15.35 -4.75 2.37
C GLN A 30 -13.93 -4.26 2.01
N ILE A 31 -13.78 -3.50 0.91
CA ILE A 31 -12.49 -3.00 0.45
C ILE A 31 -12.34 -1.53 0.85
N ILE A 32 -11.31 -1.26 1.65
CA ILE A 32 -11.02 0.09 2.14
C ILE A 32 -9.79 0.61 1.42
N ARG A 33 -9.93 1.80 0.81
CA ARG A 33 -8.83 2.49 0.14
C ARG A 33 -8.13 3.42 1.12
N ILE A 34 -6.79 3.40 1.11
CA ILE A 34 -5.94 4.22 1.97
C ILE A 34 -5.02 5.07 1.08
N ASP A 35 -4.81 6.34 1.43
CA ASP A 35 -3.83 7.18 0.74
C ASP A 35 -2.41 6.79 1.18
N GLU A 36 -1.70 6.09 0.30
CA GLU A 36 -0.36 5.56 0.55
C GLU A 36 0.78 6.40 -0.06
N ARG A 37 0.53 7.61 -0.55
CA ARG A 37 1.48 8.39 -1.39
C ARG A 37 2.91 8.51 -0.86
N ARG A 38 3.14 8.34 0.44
CA ARG A 38 4.45 8.42 1.10
C ARG A 38 5.00 7.09 1.62
N THR A 39 4.25 6.00 1.59
CA THR A 39 4.60 4.74 2.28
C THR A 39 5.88 4.11 1.75
N THR A 40 6.07 4.05 0.43
CA THR A 40 7.32 3.52 -0.16
C THR A 40 8.55 4.33 0.25
N LYS A 41 8.42 5.66 0.36
CA LYS A 41 9.50 6.55 0.81
C LYS A 41 9.82 6.33 2.29
N ILE A 42 8.79 6.22 3.12
CA ILE A 42 8.93 5.95 4.56
C ILE A 42 9.59 4.58 4.76
N ALA A 43 9.09 3.53 4.12
CA ALA A 43 9.66 2.18 4.17
C ALA A 43 11.14 2.18 3.78
N ARG A 44 11.50 2.86 2.68
CA ARG A 44 12.89 2.98 2.25
C ARG A 44 13.76 3.68 3.29
N ASN A 45 13.29 4.77 3.88
CA ASN A 45 14.02 5.50 4.91
C ASN A 45 14.26 4.63 6.16
N ILE A 46 13.25 3.87 6.61
CA ILE A 46 13.37 2.93 7.73
C ILE A 46 14.46 1.89 7.43
N LEU A 47 14.46 1.30 6.23
CA LEU A 47 15.44 0.28 5.85
C LEU A 47 16.87 0.85 5.73
N ILE A 48 17.01 2.12 5.33
CA ILE A 48 18.30 2.84 5.34
C ILE A 48 18.76 3.07 6.78
N GLN A 49 17.87 3.53 7.66
CA GLN A 49 18.19 3.76 9.08
C GLN A 49 18.57 2.46 9.81
N ALA A 50 17.97 1.33 9.41
CA ALA A 50 18.35 0.00 9.87
C ALA A 50 19.69 -0.52 9.29
N ASN A 51 20.43 0.32 8.56
CA ASN A 51 21.73 0.03 7.94
C ASN A 51 21.71 -1.21 7.03
N LEU A 52 20.59 -1.47 6.36
CA LEU A 52 20.46 -2.60 5.44
C LEU A 52 21.12 -2.30 4.09
N THR A 53 21.70 -3.32 3.47
CA THR A 53 22.28 -3.21 2.12
C THR A 53 21.21 -2.82 1.09
N ARG A 54 21.61 -2.19 -0.02
CA ARG A 54 20.68 -1.81 -1.10
C ARG A 54 19.88 -3.00 -1.65
N GLU A 55 20.50 -4.18 -1.68
CA GLU A 55 19.84 -5.43 -2.08
C GLU A 55 18.71 -5.80 -1.10
N LYS A 56 19.00 -5.78 0.21
CA LYS A 56 17.97 -6.01 1.25
C LYS A 56 16.90 -4.93 1.22
N GLN A 57 17.27 -3.67 1.03
CA GLN A 57 16.29 -2.58 0.87
C GLN A 57 15.35 -2.83 -0.31
N LYS A 58 15.88 -3.24 -1.47
CA LYS A 58 15.07 -3.58 -2.65
C LYS A 58 14.16 -4.77 -2.39
N LYS A 59 14.63 -5.78 -1.64
CA LYS A 59 13.87 -6.98 -1.28
C LYS A 59 12.71 -6.68 -0.33
N TYR A 60 12.89 -5.77 0.65
CA TYR A 60 11.93 -5.55 1.74
C TYR A 60 11.09 -4.27 1.63
N LYS A 61 11.41 -3.35 0.70
CA LYS A 61 10.70 -2.06 0.61
C LYS A 61 9.18 -2.21 0.40
N ASP A 62 8.78 -3.16 -0.42
CA ASP A 62 7.38 -3.29 -0.86
C ASP A 62 6.54 -3.96 0.24
N SER A 63 7.08 -5.00 0.89
CA SER A 63 6.43 -5.64 2.05
C SER A 63 6.31 -4.68 3.24
N LEU A 64 7.35 -3.88 3.52
CA LEU A 64 7.29 -2.88 4.58
C LEU A 64 6.31 -1.76 4.26
N ALA A 65 6.24 -1.32 2.99
CA ALA A 65 5.23 -0.35 2.57
C ALA A 65 3.81 -0.89 2.78
N ALA A 66 3.54 -2.16 2.45
CA ALA A 66 2.24 -2.79 2.71
C ALA A 66 1.90 -2.87 4.20
N GLN A 67 2.88 -3.20 5.06
CA GLN A 67 2.68 -3.19 6.51
C GLN A 67 2.33 -1.79 7.02
N LEU A 68 3.01 -0.74 6.53
CA LEU A 68 2.70 0.65 6.90
C LEU A 68 1.29 1.07 6.46
N ILE A 69 0.81 0.62 5.31
CA ILE A 69 -0.58 0.87 4.86
C ILE A 69 -1.57 0.23 5.85
N LEU A 70 -1.33 -1.02 6.25
CA LEU A 70 -2.16 -1.71 7.23
C LEU A 70 -2.13 -0.99 8.59
N GLU A 71 -0.95 -0.54 9.03
CA GLU A 71 -0.80 0.18 10.28
C GLU A 71 -1.57 1.50 10.27
N LEU A 72 -1.47 2.29 9.19
CA LEU A 72 -2.27 3.50 9.00
C LEU A 72 -3.78 3.23 9.08
N TYR A 73 -4.24 2.12 8.48
CA TYR A 73 -5.62 1.72 8.60
C TYR A 73 -6.02 1.38 10.04
N LEU A 74 -5.22 0.55 10.73
CA LEU A 74 -5.51 0.15 12.11
C LEU A 74 -5.50 1.34 13.07
N GLU A 75 -4.57 2.27 12.90
CA GLU A 75 -4.52 3.51 13.68
C GLU A 75 -5.75 4.38 13.44
N SER A 76 -6.22 4.50 12.19
CA SER A 76 -7.46 5.24 11.88
C SER A 76 -8.72 4.65 12.53
N ARG A 77 -8.65 3.39 12.99
CA ARG A 77 -9.75 2.66 13.65
C ARG A 77 -9.62 2.63 15.17
N LYS A 78 -8.49 3.05 15.74
CA LYS A 78 -8.33 3.18 17.19
C LYS A 78 -9.07 4.43 17.64
N LEU A 79 -10.22 4.22 18.29
CA LEU A 79 -10.93 5.23 19.08
C LEU A 79 -10.11 5.61 20.32
#